data_AF-S8BCP2-F1
#
_entry.id   AF-S8BCP2-F1
#
_cell.length_a   1.000
_cell.length_b   1.000
_cell.length_c   1.000
_cell.angle_alpha   90.00
_cell.angle_beta   90.00
_cell.angle_gamma   90.00
#
_symmetry.space_group_name_H-M   'P 1'
#
loop_
_entity.id
_entity.type
_entity.pdbx_description
1 polymer ?
#
loop_
_entity_poly.entity_id
_entity_poly.type
_entity_poly.pdbx_seq_one_letter_code
_entity_poly.pdbx_strand_id
1 'polypeptide(L)'
;MTTLLAASRRALLPTRHQLAFRSARAYVAPRCIAIRSFATEAALAVEQPELGAGELSGAAVAPVKTPKLELRKGFPTLSFPYQPEPLAFKGQKPLTAGLAFDDLDTLPRRHIGPDPKHVKEMLEIVGYDSMDTFIDSVVPKKIQYPGEMDLGFEYGLSETEFAEEWKNIMEECSAKPALLGNGYYGTKVPEVIKRNILECPEWYTSYTPYQAEISQGRLESLINFQTLITELTGLEIANASVLDELTAATEAMTFAYACLPASRQKSNKKVFLVSDKMFPQTIAGLYPRAEGFNIKIVVADLEKSNLDEIIAGGDLIGAMVQYPDVNSNTGEWLPKFTENIHAKGGL
;
A
#
# COMPACT_ATOMS: atom_id res chain seq x y z
N MET A 1 13.90 10.06 56.56
CA MET A 1 14.81 9.97 55.40
C MET A 1 14.06 10.57 54.21
N THR A 2 13.77 11.87 54.17
CA THR A 2 14.68 13.03 54.08
C THR A 2 15.48 13.04 52.77
N THR A 3 14.87 13.64 51.75
CA THR A 3 15.40 14.68 50.82
C THR A 3 16.91 14.84 50.67
N LEU A 4 17.43 14.75 49.43
CA LEU A 4 18.63 15.44 48.89
C LEU A 4 18.75 14.99 47.40
N LEU A 5 19.07 15.79 46.37
CA LEU A 5 19.23 17.22 46.16
C LEU A 5 19.42 17.40 44.64
N ALA A 6 18.99 18.52 44.10
CA ALA A 6 19.15 18.91 42.71
C ALA A 6 20.58 19.43 42.40
N ALA A 7 20.90 19.39 41.09
CA ALA A 7 21.76 20.30 40.31
C ALA A 7 23.30 20.14 40.34
N SER A 8 23.89 19.95 39.15
CA SER A 8 24.94 20.85 38.64
C SER A 8 25.26 20.64 37.13
N ARG A 9 24.91 21.68 36.36
CA ARG A 9 25.69 22.40 35.31
C ARG A 9 26.32 21.69 34.09
N ARG A 10 25.82 22.15 32.93
CA ARG A 10 26.54 22.79 31.79
C ARG A 10 27.95 22.27 31.46
N ALA A 11 28.07 21.69 30.26
CA ALA A 11 29.22 21.87 29.39
C ALA A 11 28.74 22.44 28.04
N LEU A 12 29.34 23.56 27.63
CA LEU A 12 29.14 24.28 26.38
C LEU A 12 30.09 23.72 25.30
N LEU A 13 29.54 23.38 24.12
CA LEU A 13 30.01 23.61 22.72
C LEU A 13 31.42 23.08 22.29
N PRO A 14 31.70 22.75 20.99
CA PRO A 14 31.41 23.68 19.88
C PRO A 14 31.12 23.14 18.44
N THR A 15 30.40 24.00 17.70
CA THR A 15 30.56 24.42 16.28
C THR A 15 30.45 23.47 15.08
N ARG A 16 29.56 23.92 14.16
CA ARG A 16 29.68 24.00 12.68
C ARG A 16 30.11 22.74 11.93
N HIS A 17 29.17 22.12 11.21
CA HIS A 17 29.44 21.54 9.89
C HIS A 17 28.50 22.18 8.87
N GLN A 18 29.03 23.14 8.10
CA GLN A 18 28.49 23.52 6.80
C GLN A 18 28.70 22.32 5.86
N LEU A 19 27.63 21.70 5.38
CA LEU A 19 27.71 20.79 4.24
C LEU A 19 27.28 21.56 2.99
N ALA A 20 28.27 21.78 2.14
CA ALA A 20 28.15 22.48 0.88
C ALA A 20 27.16 21.79 -0.06
N PHE A 21 26.19 22.55 -0.55
CA PHE A 21 25.45 22.21 -1.76
C PHE A 21 26.46 22.12 -2.93
N ARG A 22 26.72 20.91 -3.41
CA ARG A 22 27.33 20.70 -4.73
C ARG A 22 26.26 20.17 -5.68
N SER A 23 26.21 20.82 -6.84
CA SER A 23 25.25 20.65 -7.91
C SER A 23 25.04 19.18 -8.33
N ALA A 24 23.78 18.81 -8.53
CA ALA A 24 23.37 17.54 -9.08
C ALA A 24 23.93 17.37 -10.50
N ARG A 25 24.87 16.44 -10.68
CA ARG A 25 25.16 15.86 -11.99
C ARG A 25 24.18 14.71 -12.22
N ALA A 26 23.50 14.75 -13.36
CA ALA A 26 22.64 13.67 -13.85
C ALA A 26 23.42 12.35 -13.86
N TYR A 27 22.90 11.35 -13.15
CA TYR A 27 23.40 9.98 -13.19
C TYR A 27 22.34 9.10 -13.82
N VAL A 28 22.70 8.49 -14.95
CA VAL A 28 21.91 7.47 -15.64
C VAL A 28 21.88 6.23 -14.74
N ALA A 29 20.69 5.80 -14.33
CA ALA A 29 20.51 4.65 -13.44
C ALA A 29 20.70 3.32 -14.20
N PRO A 30 21.46 2.36 -13.66
CA PRO A 30 21.36 0.97 -14.09
C PRO A 30 20.09 0.32 -13.51
N ARG A 31 19.68 -0.75 -14.19
CA ARG A 31 18.51 -1.60 -13.95
C ARG A 31 18.44 -2.00 -12.47
N CYS A 32 17.40 -1.54 -11.76
CA CYS A 32 16.99 -2.08 -10.47
C CYS A 32 15.47 -2.21 -10.50
N ILE A 33 14.95 -3.41 -10.24
CA ILE A 33 13.54 -3.64 -9.90
C ILE A 33 13.36 -3.10 -8.49
N ALA A 34 13.09 -1.80 -8.37
CA ALA A 34 12.45 -1.29 -7.18
C ALA A 34 11.00 -1.74 -7.23
N ILE A 35 10.50 -2.36 -6.15
CA ILE A 35 9.06 -2.30 -5.83
C ILE A 35 8.78 -0.81 -5.64
N ARG A 36 8.47 -0.14 -6.75
CA ARG A 36 8.22 1.29 -6.78
C ARG A 36 6.86 1.51 -6.16
N SER A 37 6.88 2.02 -4.94
CA SER A 37 5.69 2.55 -4.29
C SER A 37 5.02 3.55 -5.24
N PHE A 38 3.71 3.35 -5.46
CA PHE A 38 2.79 4.29 -6.11
C PHE A 38 2.94 5.73 -5.57
N ALA A 39 3.55 5.92 -4.38
CA ALA A 39 3.80 7.21 -3.75
C ALA A 39 4.68 8.18 -4.56
N THR A 40 5.50 7.70 -5.49
CA THR A 40 6.44 8.59 -6.22
C THR A 40 5.83 9.25 -7.46
N GLU A 41 4.66 8.80 -7.93
CA GLU A 41 4.06 9.28 -9.19
C GLU A 41 3.01 10.40 -9.02
N ALA A 42 2.52 10.66 -7.82
CA ALA A 42 1.43 11.61 -7.60
C ALA A 42 1.87 13.07 -7.35
N ALA A 43 3.17 13.39 -7.40
CA ALA A 43 3.65 14.76 -7.22
C ALA A 43 3.53 15.60 -8.50
N LEU A 44 2.31 15.97 -8.92
CA LEU A 44 2.09 16.87 -10.04
C LEU A 44 1.07 17.98 -9.75
N ALA A 45 1.44 19.19 -10.18
CA ALA A 45 0.74 20.43 -9.94
C ALA A 45 -0.64 20.44 -10.62
N VAL A 46 -1.68 20.73 -9.85
CA VAL A 46 -3.04 20.95 -10.35
C VAL A 46 -3.16 22.41 -10.78
N GLU A 47 -3.23 22.69 -12.08
CA GLU A 47 -3.74 23.98 -12.58
C GLU A 47 -5.28 23.91 -12.68
N GLN A 48 -5.95 24.94 -12.15
CA GLN A 48 -7.41 25.08 -12.17
C GLN A 48 -7.89 25.52 -13.57
N PRO A 49 -8.96 24.94 -14.13
CA PRO A 49 -9.58 25.48 -15.34
C PRO A 49 -10.59 26.60 -15.00
N GLU A 50 -10.46 27.75 -15.65
CA GLU A 50 -11.44 28.85 -15.61
C GLU A 50 -12.79 28.43 -16.25
N LEU A 51 -13.90 28.71 -15.58
CA LEU A 51 -15.26 28.47 -16.09
C LEU A 51 -15.69 29.60 -17.04
N GLY A 52 -15.91 29.26 -18.31
CA GLY A 52 -16.70 30.06 -19.24
C GLY A 52 -18.19 29.75 -19.12
N ALA A 53 -19.01 30.78 -18.93
CA ALA A 53 -20.48 30.69 -18.92
C ALA A 53 -21.03 30.33 -20.31
N GLY A 54 -21.89 29.31 -20.39
CA GLY A 54 -22.59 28.92 -21.62
C GLY A 54 -23.62 27.80 -21.38
N GLU A 55 -24.79 27.96 -21.98
CA GLU A 55 -26.09 27.33 -21.70
C GLU A 55 -26.16 25.79 -21.79
N LEU A 56 -27.01 25.21 -20.94
CA LEU A 56 -27.36 23.78 -20.91
C LEU A 56 -28.51 23.47 -21.87
N SER A 57 -28.24 22.71 -22.94
CA SER A 57 -29.28 21.92 -23.62
C SER A 57 -28.72 20.56 -24.05
N GLY A 58 -29.60 19.55 -24.03
CA GLY A 58 -29.25 18.14 -23.95
C GLY A 58 -28.41 17.58 -25.11
N ALA A 59 -27.30 16.94 -24.74
CA ALA A 59 -26.61 15.94 -25.54
C ALA A 59 -25.78 15.07 -24.58
N ALA A 60 -25.54 13.82 -24.97
CA ALA A 60 -24.86 12.77 -24.21
C ALA A 60 -23.66 13.29 -23.38
N VAL A 61 -23.56 12.81 -22.13
CA VAL A 61 -22.45 13.08 -21.22
C VAL A 61 -21.16 12.64 -21.91
N ALA A 62 -20.43 13.61 -22.46
CA ALA A 62 -19.10 13.37 -22.99
C ALA A 62 -18.19 12.96 -21.82
N PRO A 63 -17.28 11.99 -22.02
CA PRO A 63 -16.32 11.63 -20.99
C PRO A 63 -15.57 12.91 -20.58
N VAL A 64 -15.68 13.27 -19.30
CA VAL A 64 -14.89 14.34 -18.71
C VAL A 64 -13.44 13.98 -18.97
N LYS A 65 -12.74 14.82 -19.76
CA LYS A 65 -11.32 14.63 -20.05
C LYS A 65 -10.59 14.53 -18.72
N THR A 66 -10.08 13.34 -18.39
CA THR A 66 -9.05 13.18 -17.37
C THR A 66 -7.99 14.25 -17.61
N PRO A 67 -7.66 15.09 -16.61
CA PRO A 67 -6.65 16.12 -16.80
C PRO A 67 -5.37 15.43 -17.27
N LYS A 68 -4.83 15.90 -18.40
CA LYS A 68 -3.48 15.50 -18.81
C LYS A 68 -2.55 16.01 -17.70
N LEU A 69 -2.00 15.08 -16.93
CA LEU A 69 -0.90 15.31 -16.02
C LEU A 69 0.31 15.77 -16.85
N GLU A 70 0.41 17.06 -17.15
CA GLU A 70 1.61 17.61 -17.75
C GLU A 70 2.69 17.71 -16.67
N LEU A 71 3.73 16.87 -16.84
CA LEU A 71 4.91 16.89 -16.00
C LEU A 71 5.51 18.30 -15.98
N ARG A 72 5.80 18.81 -14.77
CA ARG A 72 6.46 20.11 -14.56
C ARG A 72 7.65 20.25 -15.52
N LYS A 73 7.66 21.31 -16.35
CA LYS A 73 8.77 21.61 -17.28
C LYS A 73 10.10 21.58 -16.52
N GLY A 74 10.96 20.62 -16.88
CA GLY A 74 12.27 20.40 -16.24
C GLY A 74 12.44 19.02 -15.58
N PHE A 75 11.38 18.23 -15.43
CA PHE A 75 11.49 16.80 -15.14
C PHE A 75 11.54 16.00 -16.45
N PRO A 76 12.48 15.05 -16.61
CA PRO A 76 12.46 14.18 -17.79
C PRO A 76 11.14 13.41 -17.82
N THR A 77 10.44 13.47 -18.95
CA THR A 77 9.40 12.50 -19.29
C THR A 77 9.98 11.12 -19.16
N LEU A 78 9.64 10.42 -18.07
CA LEU A 78 9.91 9.00 -17.90
C LEU A 78 8.96 8.28 -18.85
N SER A 79 9.38 8.12 -20.11
CA SER A 79 8.87 7.02 -20.92
C SER A 79 9.16 5.74 -20.15
N PHE A 80 8.17 4.83 -20.05
CA PHE A 80 8.33 3.53 -19.42
C PHE A 80 8.72 2.48 -20.48
N PRO A 81 10.01 2.22 -20.74
CA PRO A 81 10.43 1.00 -21.40
C PRO A 81 10.62 -0.08 -20.33
N TYR A 82 9.60 -0.37 -19.52
CA TYR A 82 9.58 -1.63 -18.78
C TYR A 82 8.76 -2.62 -19.58
N GLN A 83 9.40 -3.18 -20.60
CA GLN A 83 9.14 -4.58 -20.92
C GLN A 83 10.01 -5.35 -19.92
N PRO A 84 9.45 -6.19 -19.03
CA PRO A 84 10.29 -7.18 -18.38
C PRO A 84 10.89 -7.98 -19.53
N GLU A 85 12.18 -7.79 -19.81
CA GLU A 85 12.90 -8.89 -20.41
C GLU A 85 12.66 -10.05 -19.44
N PRO A 86 12.30 -11.26 -19.91
CA PRO A 86 12.33 -12.43 -19.06
C PRO A 86 13.63 -12.35 -18.28
N LEU A 87 13.61 -12.64 -16.98
CA LEU A 87 14.85 -12.85 -16.23
C LEU A 87 15.60 -13.94 -16.99
N ALA A 88 16.38 -13.56 -17.99
CA ALA A 88 17.07 -14.49 -18.84
C ALA A 88 18.19 -14.92 -17.93
N PHE A 89 17.99 -16.06 -17.26
CA PHE A 89 19.00 -16.71 -16.44
C PHE A 89 20.20 -16.93 -17.35
N LYS A 90 21.09 -15.95 -17.37
CA LYS A 90 22.23 -15.89 -18.27
C LYS A 90 23.29 -16.78 -17.64
N GLY A 91 23.22 -18.06 -17.99
CA GLY A 91 24.40 -18.90 -18.06
C GLY A 91 24.72 -19.76 -16.85
N GLN A 92 23.72 -20.34 -16.18
CA GLN A 92 23.97 -21.59 -15.47
C GLN A 92 23.40 -22.75 -16.30
N LYS A 93 24.27 -23.72 -16.59
CA LYS A 93 23.90 -24.93 -17.32
C LYS A 93 22.97 -25.77 -16.44
N PRO A 94 22.01 -26.50 -17.03
CA PRO A 94 21.12 -27.39 -16.29
C PRO A 94 21.93 -28.47 -15.56
N LEU A 95 21.62 -28.69 -14.27
CA LEU A 95 21.79 -30.01 -13.67
C LEU A 95 20.54 -30.80 -14.04
N THR A 96 20.65 -31.48 -15.18
CA THR A 96 19.62 -32.31 -15.81
C THR A 96 19.15 -33.42 -14.87
N ALA A 97 17.83 -33.59 -14.71
CA ALA A 97 17.25 -34.76 -14.07
C ALA A 97 17.75 -36.06 -14.73
N GLY A 98 18.46 -36.90 -13.98
CA GLY A 98 18.95 -38.21 -14.40
C GLY A 98 20.47 -38.41 -14.35
N LEU A 99 21.26 -37.50 -13.77
CA LEU A 99 22.71 -37.69 -13.60
C LEU A 99 23.05 -38.11 -12.17
N ALA A 100 24.23 -38.73 -11.99
CA ALA A 100 24.76 -39.17 -10.70
C ALA A 100 25.02 -38.01 -9.70
N PHE A 101 24.74 -36.77 -10.09
CA PHE A 101 25.04 -35.53 -9.37
C PHE A 101 23.84 -34.58 -9.31
N ASP A 102 22.61 -35.09 -9.40
CA ASP A 102 21.41 -34.26 -9.26
C ASP A 102 21.31 -33.69 -7.84
N ASP A 103 20.88 -32.44 -7.73
CA ASP A 103 20.64 -31.76 -6.46
C ASP A 103 19.49 -32.42 -5.70
N LEU A 104 19.75 -32.80 -4.44
CA LEU A 104 18.78 -33.52 -3.59
C LEU A 104 17.85 -32.57 -2.79
N ASP A 105 18.09 -31.25 -2.85
CA ASP A 105 17.35 -30.20 -2.15
C ASP A 105 16.25 -29.57 -3.02
N THR A 106 15.40 -30.43 -3.58
CA THR A 106 14.24 -30.00 -4.37
C THR A 106 13.05 -29.60 -3.48
N LEU A 107 12.45 -28.45 -3.79
CA LEU A 107 11.30 -27.93 -3.06
C LEU A 107 10.02 -28.80 -3.15
N PRO A 108 9.65 -29.41 -4.31
CA PRO A 108 8.41 -30.17 -4.41
C PRO A 108 8.28 -31.29 -3.38
N ARG A 109 9.38 -31.97 -3.04
CA ARG A 109 9.39 -33.04 -2.02
C ARG A 109 9.14 -32.53 -0.60
N ARG A 110 9.47 -31.27 -0.30
CA ARG A 110 9.21 -30.63 1.01
C ARG A 110 7.86 -29.91 1.05
N HIS A 111 7.41 -29.41 -0.10
CA HIS A 111 6.16 -28.64 -0.23
C HIS A 111 4.93 -29.54 -0.35
N ILE A 112 5.03 -30.64 -1.11
CA ILE A 112 3.93 -31.58 -1.35
C ILE A 112 3.95 -32.62 -0.22
N GLY A 113 2.90 -32.63 0.61
CA GLY A 113 2.79 -33.55 1.75
C GLY A 113 2.69 -35.04 1.34
N PRO A 114 1.73 -35.42 0.46
CA PRO A 114 1.60 -36.81 0.03
C PRO A 114 2.75 -37.26 -0.88
N ASP A 115 3.44 -38.32 -0.48
CA ASP A 115 4.43 -38.99 -1.34
C ASP A 115 3.75 -39.88 -2.41
N PRO A 116 4.49 -40.39 -3.41
CA PRO A 116 3.91 -41.20 -4.48
C PRO A 116 3.15 -42.45 -4.01
N LYS A 117 3.50 -43.03 -2.85
CA LYS A 117 2.78 -44.19 -2.29
C LYS A 117 1.44 -43.75 -1.72
N HIS A 118 1.43 -42.67 -0.93
CA HIS A 118 0.19 -42.09 -0.40
C HIS A 118 -0.73 -41.61 -1.52
N VAL A 119 -0.19 -41.01 -2.58
CA VAL A 119 -0.98 -40.60 -3.76
C VAL A 119 -1.67 -41.81 -4.38
N LYS A 120 -0.97 -42.93 -4.53
CA LYS A 120 -1.56 -44.17 -5.06
C LYS A 120 -2.69 -44.70 -4.16
N GLU A 121 -2.46 -44.78 -2.85
CA GLU A 121 -3.48 -45.21 -1.89
C GLU A 121 -4.72 -44.30 -1.92
N MET A 122 -4.52 -42.97 -2.00
CA MET A 122 -5.60 -42.00 -2.11
C MET A 122 -6.40 -42.18 -3.42
N LEU A 123 -5.71 -42.38 -4.55
CA LEU A 123 -6.32 -42.62 -5.85
C LEU A 123 -7.17 -43.89 -5.87
N GLU A 124 -6.70 -44.97 -5.25
CA GLU A 124 -7.45 -46.22 -5.10
C GLU A 124 -8.76 -46.00 -4.30
N ILE A 125 -8.72 -45.18 -3.23
CA ILE A 125 -9.91 -44.84 -2.43
C ILE A 125 -10.93 -44.05 -3.25
N VAL A 126 -10.48 -43.09 -4.06
CA VAL A 126 -11.37 -42.28 -4.90
C VAL A 126 -11.76 -42.97 -6.22
N GLY A 127 -11.20 -44.14 -6.52
CA GLY A 127 -11.56 -44.98 -7.66
C GLY A 127 -10.91 -44.59 -8.98
N TYR A 128 -9.69 -44.04 -8.96
CA TYR A 128 -8.92 -43.65 -10.15
C TYR A 128 -7.57 -44.37 -10.20
N ASP A 129 -7.09 -44.67 -11.40
CA ASP A 129 -5.82 -45.40 -11.61
C ASP A 129 -4.61 -44.45 -11.66
N SER A 130 -4.82 -43.16 -11.98
CA SER A 130 -3.76 -42.16 -12.06
C SER A 130 -4.28 -40.74 -11.77
N MET A 131 -3.36 -39.84 -11.42
CA MET A 131 -3.66 -38.41 -11.26
C MET A 131 -4.25 -37.81 -12.55
N ASP A 132 -3.74 -38.19 -13.72
CA ASP A 132 -4.25 -37.70 -15.00
C ASP A 132 -5.72 -38.08 -15.21
N THR A 133 -6.08 -39.35 -14.95
CA THR A 133 -7.48 -39.80 -15.06
C THR A 133 -8.40 -39.09 -14.07
N PHE A 134 -7.91 -38.78 -12.88
CA PHE A 134 -8.64 -38.02 -11.88
C PHE A 134 -8.87 -36.58 -12.35
N ILE A 135 -7.82 -35.87 -12.78
CA ILE A 135 -7.93 -34.48 -13.25
C ILE A 135 -8.84 -34.36 -14.48
N ASP A 136 -8.73 -35.28 -15.45
CA ASP A 136 -9.58 -35.31 -16.65
C ASP A 136 -11.07 -35.51 -16.33
N SER A 137 -11.39 -36.12 -15.20
CA SER A 137 -12.77 -36.31 -14.73
C SER A 137 -13.34 -35.08 -13.99
N VAL A 138 -12.47 -34.29 -13.36
CA VAL A 138 -12.84 -33.15 -12.50
C VAL A 138 -12.84 -31.84 -13.28
N VAL A 139 -11.83 -31.61 -14.12
CA VAL A 139 -11.65 -30.35 -14.86
C VAL A 139 -12.27 -30.50 -16.26
N PRO A 140 -13.28 -29.70 -16.62
CA PRO A 140 -13.85 -29.77 -17.96
C PRO A 140 -12.82 -29.48 -19.05
N LYS A 141 -12.69 -30.39 -20.03
CA LYS A 141 -11.71 -30.29 -21.14
C LYS A 141 -11.73 -28.95 -21.90
N LYS A 142 -12.88 -28.26 -21.94
CA LYS A 142 -13.03 -26.96 -22.61
C LYS A 142 -12.20 -25.85 -21.96
N ILE A 143 -11.90 -25.95 -20.66
CA ILE A 143 -11.13 -24.95 -19.91
C ILE A 143 -9.75 -25.46 -19.46
N GLN A 144 -9.45 -26.74 -19.71
CA GLN A 144 -8.15 -27.33 -19.40
C GLN A 144 -7.11 -26.79 -20.38
N TYR A 145 -5.98 -26.33 -19.85
CA TYR A 145 -4.87 -25.87 -20.66
C TYR A 145 -4.17 -27.08 -21.31
N PRO A 146 -4.04 -27.14 -22.66
CA PRO A 146 -3.64 -28.35 -23.36
C PRO A 146 -2.12 -28.59 -23.44
N GLY A 147 -1.31 -27.68 -22.90
CA GLY A 147 0.15 -27.74 -22.99
C GLY A 147 0.84 -27.63 -21.63
N GLU A 148 2.16 -27.60 -21.67
CA GLU A 148 2.97 -27.25 -20.50
C GLU A 148 3.01 -25.73 -20.34
N MET A 149 3.04 -25.27 -19.09
CA MET A 149 3.16 -23.86 -18.79
C MET A 149 4.57 -23.40 -19.16
N ASP A 150 4.69 -22.48 -20.11
CA ASP A 150 5.97 -21.84 -20.41
C ASP A 150 6.29 -20.84 -19.30
N LEU A 151 7.17 -21.26 -18.38
CA LEU A 151 7.64 -20.44 -17.28
C LEU A 151 8.85 -19.58 -17.66
N GLY A 152 9.33 -19.65 -18.91
CA GLY A 152 10.56 -18.99 -19.36
C GLY A 152 11.85 -19.66 -18.87
N PHE A 153 11.74 -20.83 -18.24
CA PHE A 153 12.86 -21.59 -17.66
C PHE A 153 12.77 -23.07 -18.04
N GLU A 154 13.91 -23.68 -18.37
CA GLU A 154 13.99 -25.08 -18.76
C GLU A 154 13.82 -26.05 -17.57
N TYR A 155 14.09 -25.59 -16.34
CA TYR A 155 14.01 -26.38 -15.12
C TYR A 155 13.69 -25.50 -13.90
N GLY A 156 13.19 -26.13 -12.83
CA GLY A 156 13.00 -25.47 -11.54
C GLY A 156 14.30 -25.44 -10.74
N LEU A 157 14.56 -24.32 -10.05
CA LEU A 157 15.73 -24.17 -9.19
C LEU A 157 15.63 -25.03 -7.93
N SER A 158 16.76 -25.53 -7.44
CA SER A 158 16.88 -26.07 -6.09
C SER A 158 16.69 -24.99 -5.03
N GLU A 159 16.47 -25.37 -3.77
CA GLU A 159 16.32 -24.39 -2.69
C GLU A 159 17.59 -23.54 -2.51
N THR A 160 18.76 -24.16 -2.70
CA THR A 160 20.07 -23.50 -2.62
C THR A 160 20.29 -22.54 -3.80
N GLU A 161 20.03 -23.00 -5.04
CA GLU A 161 20.12 -22.17 -6.23
C GLU A 161 19.19 -20.95 -6.14
N PHE A 162 17.95 -21.15 -5.68
CA PHE A 162 17.01 -20.06 -5.47
C PHE A 162 17.51 -19.04 -4.45
N ALA A 163 18.10 -19.49 -3.34
CA ALA A 163 18.62 -18.59 -2.31
C ALA A 163 19.82 -17.77 -2.80
N GLU A 164 20.71 -18.38 -3.58
CA GLU A 164 21.84 -17.68 -4.21
C GLU A 164 21.36 -16.65 -5.24
N GLU A 165 20.41 -17.03 -6.10
CA GLU A 165 19.89 -16.13 -7.11
C GLU A 165 19.11 -14.97 -6.50
N TRP A 166 18.30 -15.23 -5.47
CA TRP A 166 17.62 -14.19 -4.72
C TRP A 166 18.62 -13.20 -4.11
N LYS A 167 19.75 -13.69 -3.60
CA LYS A 167 20.82 -12.83 -3.08
C LYS A 167 21.43 -11.96 -4.20
N ASN A 168 21.67 -12.50 -5.39
CA ASN A 168 22.18 -11.74 -6.53
C ASN A 168 21.22 -10.59 -6.91
N ILE A 169 19.92 -10.87 -6.98
CA ILE A 169 18.88 -9.85 -7.25
C ILE A 169 18.88 -8.78 -6.17
N MET A 170 19.01 -9.17 -4.90
CA MET A 170 19.06 -8.25 -3.78
C MET A 170 20.32 -7.36 -3.79
N GLU A 171 21.44 -7.84 -4.33
CA GLU A 171 22.68 -7.04 -4.50
C GLU A 171 22.52 -5.91 -5.53
N GLU A 172 21.57 -6.02 -6.47
CA GLU A 172 21.20 -4.92 -7.36
C GLU A 172 20.43 -3.80 -6.63
N CYS A 173 19.80 -4.09 -5.50
CA CYS A 173 19.01 -3.13 -4.75
C CYS A 173 19.90 -2.23 -3.86
N SER A 174 19.88 -0.91 -4.11
CA SER A 174 20.62 0.04 -3.27
C SER A 174 19.81 0.49 -2.05
N ALA A 175 20.10 -0.10 -0.88
CA ALA A 175 19.54 0.33 0.40
C ALA A 175 20.24 1.62 0.89
N LYS A 176 19.77 2.78 0.44
CA LYS A 176 20.22 4.09 0.93
C LYS A 176 19.25 4.63 1.99
N PRO A 177 19.74 5.40 2.98
CA PRO A 177 18.86 6.16 3.85
C PRO A 177 17.94 7.05 3.02
N ALA A 178 16.63 6.82 3.13
CA ALA A 178 15.61 7.58 2.43
C ALA A 178 14.92 8.54 3.42
N LEU A 179 15.06 9.84 3.16
CA LEU A 179 14.40 10.92 3.92
C LEU A 179 13.28 11.54 3.09
N LEU A 180 12.56 10.71 2.33
CA LEU A 180 11.51 11.15 1.40
C LEU A 180 10.22 11.56 2.13
N GLY A 181 9.97 11.02 3.33
CA GLY A 181 8.73 11.23 4.05
C GLY A 181 7.54 10.59 3.33
N ASN A 182 6.48 11.37 3.10
CA ASN A 182 5.28 10.93 2.38
C ASN A 182 4.63 9.65 2.95
N GLY A 183 4.55 9.55 4.27
CA GLY A 183 3.92 8.41 4.95
C GLY A 183 4.85 7.22 5.22
N TYR A 184 6.07 7.22 4.69
CA TYR A 184 7.05 6.15 4.90
C TYR A 184 8.30 6.69 5.60
N TYR A 185 8.52 6.19 6.82
CA TYR A 185 9.61 6.64 7.68
C TYR A 185 10.44 5.45 8.15
N GLY A 186 11.76 5.54 8.03
CA GLY A 186 12.66 4.50 8.52
C GLY A 186 12.49 4.29 10.02
N THR A 187 12.34 3.04 10.44
CA THR A 187 12.19 2.65 11.85
C THR A 187 13.17 1.55 12.23
N LYS A 188 13.52 1.48 13.52
CA LYS A 188 14.30 0.39 14.08
C LYS A 188 13.34 -0.65 14.65
N VAL A 189 13.10 -1.71 13.89
CA VAL A 189 12.33 -2.86 14.38
C VAL A 189 13.14 -3.53 15.50
N PRO A 190 12.62 -3.66 16.73
CA PRO A 190 13.33 -4.36 17.80
C PRO A 190 13.66 -5.80 17.39
N GLU A 191 14.92 -6.22 17.54
CA GLU A 191 15.37 -7.55 17.11
C GLU A 191 14.60 -8.70 17.78
N VAL A 192 14.15 -8.50 19.02
CA VAL A 192 13.29 -9.49 19.71
C VAL A 192 11.94 -9.69 19.01
N ILE A 193 11.35 -8.64 18.43
CA ILE A 193 10.10 -8.72 17.65
C ILE A 193 10.39 -9.34 16.29
N LYS A 194 11.45 -8.90 15.62
CA LYS A 194 11.85 -9.45 14.32
C LYS A 194 12.05 -10.97 14.41
N ARG A 195 12.83 -11.42 15.39
CA ARG A 195 13.18 -12.84 15.53
C ARG A 195 12.01 -13.71 16.01
N ASN A 196 11.26 -13.26 17.00
CA ASN A 196 10.28 -14.12 17.69
C ASN A 196 8.83 -13.93 17.20
N ILE A 197 8.58 -12.97 16.31
CA ILE A 197 7.25 -12.76 15.69
C ILE A 197 7.37 -12.85 14.16
N LEU A 198 8.13 -11.95 13.53
CA LEU A 198 8.18 -11.87 12.06
C LEU A 198 8.85 -13.11 11.42
N GLU A 199 9.93 -13.61 12.01
CA GLU A 199 10.65 -14.80 11.55
C GLU A 199 10.16 -16.10 12.21
N CYS A 200 9.04 -16.06 12.96
CA CYS A 200 8.52 -17.18 13.71
C CYS A 200 7.24 -17.76 13.06
N PRO A 201 7.26 -18.99 12.53
CA PRO A 201 6.11 -19.57 11.81
C PRO A 201 4.87 -19.74 12.68
N GLU A 202 5.03 -19.90 13.99
CA GLU A 202 3.92 -19.99 14.94
C GLU A 202 3.01 -18.74 14.92
N TRP A 203 3.56 -17.58 14.51
CA TRP A 203 2.82 -16.33 14.39
C TRP A 203 2.24 -16.09 12.99
N TYR A 204 2.94 -16.45 11.91
CA TYR A 204 2.54 -16.08 10.55
C TYR A 204 1.87 -17.20 9.73
N THR A 205 1.85 -18.45 10.21
CA THR A 205 1.22 -19.57 9.46
C THR A 205 -0.27 -19.72 9.76
N SER A 206 -0.73 -19.29 10.94
CA SER A 206 -2.15 -19.31 11.28
C SER A 206 -2.92 -18.23 10.51
N TYR A 207 -4.15 -18.54 10.10
CA TYR A 207 -5.01 -17.59 9.39
C TYR A 207 -5.95 -16.84 10.36
N THR A 208 -6.98 -16.19 9.82
CA THR A 208 -8.00 -15.45 10.56
C THR A 208 -8.52 -16.24 11.77
N PRO A 209 -8.63 -15.61 12.96
CA PRO A 209 -9.09 -16.24 14.19
C PRO A 209 -10.59 -16.55 14.21
N TYR A 210 -11.06 -17.41 13.30
CA TYR A 210 -12.44 -17.90 13.28
C TYR A 210 -12.76 -18.77 14.51
N GLN A 211 -11.77 -19.51 15.01
CA GLN A 211 -11.88 -20.31 16.23
C GLN A 211 -11.16 -19.58 17.37
N ALA A 212 -11.91 -18.80 18.14
CA ALA A 212 -11.35 -17.87 19.13
C ALA A 212 -10.59 -18.61 20.25
N GLU A 213 -11.07 -19.77 20.69
CA GLU A 213 -10.55 -20.54 21.82
C GLU A 213 -9.09 -20.98 21.60
N ILE A 214 -8.72 -21.29 20.37
CA ILE A 214 -7.36 -21.69 19.97
C ILE A 214 -6.56 -20.53 19.37
N SER A 215 -7.07 -19.30 19.48
CA SER A 215 -6.51 -18.12 18.85
C SER A 215 -6.27 -16.95 19.81
N GLN A 216 -6.39 -17.20 21.12
CA GLN A 216 -6.34 -16.15 22.15
C GLN A 216 -5.05 -15.32 22.09
N GLY A 217 -3.89 -15.92 21.85
CA GLY A 217 -2.62 -15.18 21.80
C GLY A 217 -2.59 -14.05 20.76
N ARG A 218 -3.04 -14.31 19.52
CA ARG A 218 -3.11 -13.25 18.49
C ARG A 218 -4.28 -12.30 18.70
N LEU A 219 -5.41 -12.78 19.22
CA LEU A 219 -6.56 -11.92 19.55
C LEU A 219 -6.19 -10.90 20.64
N GLU A 220 -5.47 -11.32 21.67
CA GLU A 220 -4.95 -10.42 22.71
C GLU A 220 -4.00 -9.38 22.11
N SER A 221 -3.08 -9.79 21.23
CA SER A 221 -2.20 -8.85 20.53
C SER A 221 -2.96 -7.84 19.66
N LEU A 222 -4.09 -8.23 19.05
CA LEU A 222 -4.94 -7.33 18.27
C LEU A 222 -5.72 -6.36 19.16
N ILE A 223 -6.18 -6.80 20.34
CA ILE A 223 -6.79 -5.91 21.34
C ILE A 223 -5.77 -4.88 21.84
N ASN A 224 -4.51 -5.29 22.05
CA ASN A 224 -3.43 -4.37 22.39
C ASN A 224 -3.20 -3.33 21.29
N PHE A 225 -3.24 -3.74 20.01
CA PHE A 225 -3.18 -2.81 18.88
C PHE A 225 -4.36 -1.82 18.90
N GLN A 226 -5.59 -2.31 19.06
CA GLN A 226 -6.78 -1.45 19.14
C GLN A 226 -6.68 -0.44 20.28
N THR A 227 -6.27 -0.92 21.47
CA THR A 227 -6.10 -0.08 22.67
C THR A 227 -5.07 1.01 22.42
N LEU A 228 -3.90 0.66 21.89
CA LEU A 228 -2.85 1.61 21.53
C LEU A 228 -3.35 2.69 20.56
N ILE A 229 -4.10 2.30 19.52
CA ILE A 229 -4.65 3.25 18.56
C ILE A 229 -5.70 4.15 19.22
N THR A 230 -6.59 3.63 20.06
CA THR A 230 -7.58 4.46 20.78
C THR A 230 -6.91 5.44 21.75
N GLU A 231 -5.84 5.04 22.45
CA GLU A 231 -5.10 5.91 23.36
C GLU A 231 -4.33 7.01 22.60
N LEU A 232 -3.72 6.69 21.46
CA LEU A 232 -2.96 7.66 20.65
C LEU A 232 -3.87 8.66 19.92
N THR A 233 -5.01 8.20 19.43
CA THR A 233 -5.95 9.04 18.66
C THR A 233 -6.97 9.77 19.53
N GLY A 234 -7.21 9.28 20.75
CA GLY A 234 -8.27 9.76 21.63
C GLY A 234 -9.68 9.40 21.16
N LEU A 235 -9.82 8.53 20.15
CA LEU A 235 -11.12 8.04 19.66
C LEU A 235 -11.60 6.82 20.45
N GLU A 236 -12.91 6.62 20.48
CA GLU A 236 -13.56 5.60 21.32
C GLU A 236 -13.31 4.16 20.84
N ILE A 237 -13.15 3.95 19.53
CA ILE A 237 -13.03 2.63 18.92
C ILE A 237 -11.96 2.61 17.82
N ALA A 238 -11.27 1.48 17.69
CA ALA A 238 -10.36 1.19 16.59
C ALA A 238 -10.60 -0.24 16.09
N ASN A 239 -10.37 -0.48 14.79
CA ASN A 239 -10.42 -1.83 14.23
C ASN A 239 -9.07 -2.55 14.35
N ALA A 240 -9.02 -3.80 13.92
CA ALA A 240 -7.83 -4.65 13.95
C ALA A 240 -6.95 -4.49 12.69
N SER A 241 -6.72 -3.26 12.24
CA SER A 241 -5.99 -2.84 11.02
C SER A 241 -6.79 -2.75 9.71
N VAL A 242 -6.18 -2.09 8.72
CA VAL A 242 -6.56 -1.96 7.31
C VAL A 242 -5.28 -2.07 6.46
N LEU A 243 -5.41 -2.08 5.12
CA LEU A 243 -4.30 -2.38 4.22
C LEU A 243 -3.18 -1.33 4.26
N ASP A 244 -3.54 -0.05 4.12
CA ASP A 244 -2.60 1.08 4.12
C ASP A 244 -3.34 2.41 4.41
N GLU A 245 -2.60 3.52 4.51
CA GLU A 245 -3.17 4.86 4.77
C GLU A 245 -4.14 5.31 3.66
N LEU A 246 -3.80 5.04 2.40
CA LEU A 246 -4.60 5.39 1.22
C LEU A 246 -6.01 4.78 1.29
N THR A 247 -6.05 3.47 1.52
CA THR A 247 -7.30 2.71 1.63
C THR A 247 -8.03 3.05 2.93
N ALA A 248 -7.32 3.32 4.03
CA ALA A 248 -7.91 3.82 5.27
C ALA A 248 -8.65 5.16 5.05
N ALA A 249 -8.01 6.11 4.38
CA ALA A 249 -8.60 7.41 4.01
C ALA A 249 -9.85 7.22 3.12
N THR A 250 -9.76 6.30 2.17
CA THR A 250 -10.87 5.97 1.27
C THR A 250 -12.06 5.34 2.01
N GLU A 251 -11.80 4.46 2.98
CA GLU A 251 -12.83 3.91 3.85
C GLU A 251 -13.41 4.97 4.80
N ALA A 252 -12.60 5.90 5.30
CA ALA A 252 -13.09 7.02 6.11
C ALA A 252 -14.04 7.95 5.32
N MET A 253 -13.72 8.26 4.06
CA MET A 253 -14.64 8.99 3.16
C MET A 253 -15.94 8.19 2.92
N THR A 254 -15.82 6.88 2.70
CA THR A 254 -16.97 6.00 2.48
C THR A 254 -17.85 5.90 3.74
N PHE A 255 -17.23 5.85 4.92
CA PHE A 255 -17.89 5.87 6.21
C PHE A 255 -18.65 7.19 6.43
N ALA A 256 -18.00 8.33 6.18
CA ALA A 256 -18.66 9.64 6.24
C ALA A 256 -19.89 9.70 5.32
N TYR A 257 -19.79 9.16 4.10
CA TYR A 257 -20.92 9.01 3.19
C TYR A 257 -22.03 8.10 3.75
N ALA A 258 -21.67 6.95 4.33
CA ALA A 258 -22.62 5.99 4.88
C ALA A 258 -23.39 6.53 6.09
N CYS A 259 -22.78 7.42 6.87
CA CYS A 259 -23.41 8.10 8.01
C CYS A 259 -24.45 9.15 7.59
N LEU A 260 -24.49 9.55 6.32
CA LEU A 260 -25.48 10.52 5.84
C LEU A 260 -26.90 9.93 5.80
N PRO A 261 -27.95 10.75 6.02
CA PRO A 261 -29.32 10.33 5.77
C PRO A 261 -29.53 9.87 4.32
N ALA A 262 -30.44 8.91 4.11
CA ALA A 262 -30.71 8.35 2.78
C ALA A 262 -31.11 9.40 1.72
N SER A 263 -31.71 10.53 2.13
CA SER A 263 -32.01 11.66 1.24
C SER A 263 -30.75 12.32 0.69
N ARG A 264 -29.72 12.52 1.53
CA ARG A 264 -28.43 13.10 1.14
C ARG A 264 -27.56 12.12 0.37
N GLN A 265 -27.63 10.82 0.68
CA GLN A 265 -26.93 9.79 -0.10
C GLN A 265 -27.37 9.75 -1.57
N LYS A 266 -28.67 9.94 -1.83
CA LYS A 266 -29.25 10.01 -3.17
C LYS A 266 -28.98 11.34 -3.90
N SER A 267 -28.43 12.34 -3.22
CA SER A 267 -28.09 13.61 -3.85
C SER A 267 -26.97 13.44 -4.86
N ASN A 268 -27.05 14.14 -5.98
CA ASN A 268 -25.97 14.22 -6.97
C ASN A 268 -25.01 15.40 -6.72
N LYS A 269 -25.18 16.12 -5.60
CA LYS A 269 -24.38 17.30 -5.25
C LYS A 269 -23.40 17.03 -4.11
N LYS A 270 -23.07 15.77 -3.87
CA LYS A 270 -22.20 15.33 -2.77
C LYS A 270 -20.79 15.88 -2.92
N VAL A 271 -20.28 16.55 -1.89
CA VAL A 271 -18.93 17.15 -1.88
C VAL A 271 -18.13 16.62 -0.70
N PHE A 272 -16.89 16.21 -0.94
CA PHE A 272 -15.93 15.84 0.10
C PHE A 272 -14.70 16.74 -0.02
N LEU A 273 -14.35 17.42 1.07
CA LEU A 273 -13.24 18.37 1.10
C LEU A 273 -11.94 17.65 1.45
N VAL A 274 -10.85 17.98 0.75
CA VAL A 274 -9.54 17.36 0.97
C VAL A 274 -8.50 18.46 1.05
N SER A 275 -7.65 18.41 2.08
CA SER A 275 -6.54 19.35 2.20
C SER A 275 -5.51 19.12 1.09
N ASP A 276 -5.06 20.19 0.45
CA ASP A 276 -3.96 20.16 -0.52
C ASP A 276 -2.60 19.80 0.11
N LYS A 277 -2.52 19.79 1.45
CA LYS A 277 -1.32 19.43 2.24
C LYS A 277 -1.30 17.95 2.66
N MET A 278 -2.19 17.11 2.13
CA MET A 278 -2.15 15.65 2.32
C MET A 278 -1.09 15.00 1.44
N PHE A 279 -0.76 13.73 1.74
CA PHE A 279 0.15 13.00 0.85
C PHE A 279 -0.47 12.77 -0.53
N PRO A 280 0.28 13.01 -1.62
CA PRO A 280 -0.28 12.97 -2.97
C PRO A 280 -0.89 11.61 -3.34
N GLN A 281 -0.29 10.51 -2.89
CA GLN A 281 -0.87 9.18 -3.11
C GLN A 281 -2.24 9.06 -2.42
N THR A 282 -2.36 9.51 -1.17
CA THR A 282 -3.60 9.43 -0.39
C THR A 282 -4.73 10.17 -1.11
N ILE A 283 -4.46 11.37 -1.65
CA ILE A 283 -5.42 12.12 -2.47
C ILE A 283 -5.81 11.34 -3.73
N ALA A 284 -4.84 10.74 -4.43
CA ALA A 284 -5.08 10.00 -5.67
C ALA A 284 -6.02 8.79 -5.46
N GLY A 285 -5.88 8.08 -4.33
CA GLY A 285 -6.73 6.91 -4.03
C GLY A 285 -8.18 7.22 -3.71
N LEU A 286 -8.49 8.47 -3.32
CA LEU A 286 -9.88 8.87 -3.06
C LEU A 286 -10.72 8.88 -4.34
N TYR A 287 -10.14 9.27 -5.48
CA TYR A 287 -10.89 9.50 -6.73
C TYR A 287 -11.64 8.26 -7.25
N PRO A 288 -11.01 7.07 -7.42
CA PRO A 288 -11.71 5.89 -7.93
C PRO A 288 -12.92 5.49 -7.07
N ARG A 289 -12.81 5.64 -5.75
CA ARG A 289 -13.92 5.32 -4.84
C ARG A 289 -15.00 6.38 -4.86
N ALA A 290 -14.61 7.66 -4.91
CA ALA A 290 -15.53 8.79 -4.96
C ALA A 290 -16.39 8.76 -6.24
N GLU A 291 -15.79 8.38 -7.37
CA GLU A 291 -16.50 8.22 -8.65
C GLU A 291 -17.65 7.21 -8.53
N GLY A 292 -17.41 6.06 -7.90
CA GLY A 292 -18.42 5.02 -7.70
C GLY A 292 -19.64 5.45 -6.89
N PHE A 293 -19.51 6.49 -6.05
CA PHE A 293 -20.61 7.06 -5.25
C PHE A 293 -21.10 8.43 -5.75
N ASN A 294 -20.58 8.92 -6.88
CA ASN A 294 -20.85 10.27 -7.38
C ASN A 294 -20.54 11.35 -6.32
N ILE A 295 -19.37 11.24 -5.70
CA ILE A 295 -18.83 12.20 -4.73
C ILE A 295 -17.85 13.13 -5.45
N LYS A 296 -18.08 14.43 -5.38
CA LYS A 296 -17.14 15.44 -5.88
C LYS A 296 -16.06 15.69 -4.83
N ILE A 297 -14.83 15.32 -5.12
CA ILE A 297 -13.67 15.70 -4.30
C ILE A 297 -13.29 17.14 -4.64
N VAL A 298 -13.11 17.97 -3.62
CA VAL A 298 -12.59 19.34 -3.75
C VAL A 298 -11.32 19.44 -2.93
N VAL A 299 -10.18 19.54 -3.63
CA VAL A 299 -8.86 19.73 -3.02
C VAL A 299 -8.58 21.23 -2.89
N ALA A 300 -8.26 21.70 -1.67
CA ALA A 300 -8.02 23.12 -1.40
C ALA A 300 -7.13 23.34 -0.16
N ASP A 301 -6.59 24.56 0.00
CA ASP A 301 -5.96 25.01 1.25
C ASP A 301 -7.06 25.30 2.28
N LEU A 302 -7.47 24.26 3.02
CA LEU A 302 -8.60 24.31 3.95
C LEU A 302 -8.40 25.26 5.15
N GLU A 303 -7.16 25.68 5.41
CA GLU A 303 -6.84 26.64 6.46
C GLU A 303 -7.25 28.07 6.10
N LYS A 304 -7.13 28.44 4.82
CA LYS A 304 -7.37 29.80 4.33
C LYS A 304 -8.65 29.95 3.52
N SER A 305 -9.23 28.84 3.08
CA SER A 305 -10.38 28.84 2.19
C SER A 305 -11.68 29.18 2.93
N ASN A 306 -12.58 29.89 2.25
CA ASN A 306 -13.95 30.06 2.70
C ASN A 306 -14.76 28.80 2.36
N LEU A 307 -15.27 28.11 3.40
CA LEU A 307 -16.01 26.85 3.24
C LEU A 307 -17.21 26.98 2.31
N ASP A 308 -17.96 28.09 2.39
CA ASP A 308 -19.17 28.29 1.57
C ASP A 308 -18.85 28.43 0.09
N GLU A 309 -17.71 29.03 -0.24
CA GLU A 309 -17.24 29.19 -1.62
C GLU A 309 -16.77 27.85 -2.19
N ILE A 310 -15.97 27.08 -1.44
CA ILE A 310 -15.42 25.80 -1.93
C ILE A 310 -16.48 24.69 -2.00
N ILE A 311 -17.47 24.71 -1.11
CA ILE A 311 -18.61 23.78 -1.16
C ILE A 311 -19.53 24.14 -2.34
N ALA A 312 -19.61 25.44 -2.71
CA ALA A 312 -20.36 25.95 -3.86
C ALA A 312 -21.83 25.47 -3.92
N GLY A 313 -22.50 25.41 -2.77
CA GLY A 313 -23.88 24.94 -2.65
C GLY A 313 -24.06 23.42 -2.79
N GLY A 314 -22.97 22.66 -2.70
CA GLY A 314 -22.99 21.20 -2.61
C GLY A 314 -23.36 20.68 -1.20
N ASP A 315 -23.69 19.40 -1.14
CA ASP A 315 -23.96 18.68 0.10
C ASP A 315 -22.64 18.17 0.68
N LEU A 316 -22.11 18.88 1.69
CA LEU A 316 -20.86 18.50 2.37
C LEU A 316 -21.01 17.15 3.10
N ILE A 317 -20.26 16.15 2.68
CA ILE A 317 -20.19 14.85 3.32
C ILE A 317 -19.23 14.88 4.51
N GLY A 318 -18.08 15.52 4.32
CA GLY A 318 -17.02 15.59 5.30
C GLY A 318 -15.76 16.22 4.74
N ALA A 319 -14.72 16.26 5.57
CA ALA A 319 -13.41 16.79 5.21
C ALA A 319 -12.28 15.85 5.65
N MET A 320 -11.16 15.92 4.93
CA MET A 320 -9.96 15.16 5.28
C MET A 320 -8.73 16.05 5.31
N VAL A 321 -7.95 15.88 6.37
CA VAL A 321 -6.74 16.65 6.68
C VAL A 321 -5.63 15.70 7.09
N GLN A 322 -4.38 16.06 6.80
CA GLN A 322 -3.20 15.33 7.26
C GLN A 322 -2.65 16.00 8.53
N TYR A 323 -2.27 15.22 9.53
CA TYR A 323 -1.69 15.72 10.76
C TYR A 323 -0.50 14.87 11.24
N PRO A 324 0.72 15.43 11.37
CA PRO A 324 1.18 16.68 10.76
C PRO A 324 1.05 16.64 9.24
N ASP A 325 0.89 17.81 8.60
CA ASP A 325 0.75 17.85 7.14
C ASP A 325 2.04 17.47 6.40
N VAL A 326 2.02 17.41 5.07
CA VAL A 326 3.20 17.07 4.24
C VAL A 326 4.40 18.01 4.47
N ASN A 327 4.15 19.21 4.99
CA ASN A 327 5.16 20.21 5.34
C ASN A 327 5.51 20.20 6.84
N SER A 328 5.03 19.21 7.60
CA SER A 328 5.20 19.07 9.05
C SER A 328 4.54 20.15 9.91
N ASN A 329 3.50 20.84 9.40
CA ASN A 329 2.75 21.79 10.21
C ASN A 329 1.81 21.07 11.19
N THR A 330 1.69 21.61 12.40
CA THR A 330 0.93 21.03 13.53
C THR A 330 -0.48 21.62 13.67
N GLY A 331 -1.03 22.22 12.62
CA GLY A 331 -2.47 22.44 12.46
C GLY A 331 -3.23 23.15 13.60
N GLU A 332 -2.73 24.28 14.13
CA GLU A 332 -3.44 25.05 15.19
C GLU A 332 -4.87 25.50 14.80
N TRP A 333 -5.15 25.56 13.49
CA TRP A 333 -6.45 25.92 12.93
C TRP A 333 -7.50 24.79 12.96
N LEU A 334 -7.07 23.54 13.18
CA LEU A 334 -7.93 22.35 13.08
C LEU A 334 -9.15 22.39 14.01
N PRO A 335 -9.07 22.78 15.30
CA PRO A 335 -10.25 22.79 16.17
C PRO A 335 -11.39 23.66 15.64
N LYS A 336 -11.07 24.89 15.22
CA LYS A 336 -12.06 25.82 14.63
C LYS A 336 -12.59 25.30 13.30
N PHE A 337 -11.73 24.68 12.49
CA PHE A 337 -12.16 24.09 11.23
C PHE A 337 -13.12 22.92 11.43
N THR A 338 -12.82 22.01 12.36
CA THR A 338 -13.70 20.87 12.70
C THR A 338 -15.05 21.35 13.20
N GLU A 339 -15.12 22.37 14.07
CA GLU A 339 -16.39 22.99 14.49
C GLU A 339 -17.21 23.49 13.30
N ASN A 340 -16.57 24.14 12.33
CA ASN A 340 -17.25 24.64 11.12
C ASN A 340 -17.74 23.52 10.20
N ILE A 341 -16.98 22.42 10.07
CA ILE A 341 -17.39 21.24 9.31
C ILE A 341 -18.61 20.58 9.96
N HIS A 342 -18.58 20.38 11.28
CA HIS A 342 -19.70 19.84 12.04
C HIS A 342 -20.95 20.74 11.95
N ALA A 343 -20.79 22.06 12.02
CA ALA A 343 -21.90 23.01 11.89
C ALA A 343 -22.60 22.93 10.51
N LYS A 344 -21.88 22.48 9.47
CA LYS A 344 -22.41 22.23 8.12
C LYS A 344 -22.85 20.77 7.91
N GLY A 345 -22.81 19.93 8.95
CA GLY A 345 -23.25 18.54 8.92
C GLY A 345 -22.34 17.62 8.09
N GLY A 346 -21.05 17.96 8.00
CA GLY A 346 -20.01 17.05 7.51
C GLY A 346 -19.32 16.33 8.67
N LEU A 347 -18.69 15.19 8.37
CA LEU A 347 -17.79 14.47 9.26
C LEU A 347 -16.36 15.00 9.19
#